data_AF-A0A8K9XV61-F1
#
_entry.id   AF-A0A8K9XV61-F1
#
_cell.length_a   1.000
_cell.length_b   1.000
_cell.length_c   1.000
_cell.angle_alpha   90.00
_cell.angle_beta   90.00
_cell.angle_gamma   90.00
#
_symmetry.space_group_name_H-M   'P 1'
#
loop_
_entity.id
_entity.type
_entity.pdbx_description
1 polymer ?
#
loop_
_entity_poly.entity_id
_entity_poly.type
_entity_poly.pdbx_seq_one_letter_code
_entity_poly.pdbx_strand_id
1 'polypeptide(L)'
;MTPHTHTHTHTHTHTQQSLQIIQSTSHTASYRSTGTPSNREQEITFNINTRDTMVRTLNNMKELRGSSFGRPWPRHGLKLLFWFANDYIVFNDDNQMVADPDPKEGDFGFHHFQNRRECENNVCKRLLPYDGYPFYEVGNLHLPTSKSLPKYVRKYNTGNIDTSNMDRLIISMRPDMTVDKVYVTQHEDLRSFDPVNTYCISRGLLMIICGHSLSNFLEQAGYSTHEQNVIMYQGIAPRESGDTRIDMEGGSRAPPRAAPRAPPRAAPGFWESHCTIL
;
A
#
# COMPACT_ATOMS: atom_id res chain seq x y z
N MET A 1 -50.73 16.56 82.56
CA MET A 1 -51.92 17.14 81.93
C MET A 1 -51.60 17.40 80.46
N THR A 2 -52.47 16.97 79.56
CA THR A 2 -52.46 17.14 78.08
C THR A 2 -53.01 18.54 77.68
N PRO A 3 -53.11 18.96 76.39
CA PRO A 3 -53.07 18.18 75.13
C PRO A 3 -52.35 18.75 73.85
N HIS A 4 -52.15 17.82 72.90
CA HIS A 4 -52.24 17.89 71.41
C HIS A 4 -51.62 19.00 70.53
N THR A 5 -50.90 18.57 69.48
CA THR A 5 -51.39 18.66 68.07
C THR A 5 -50.65 17.68 67.11
N HIS A 6 -51.22 17.40 65.93
CA HIS A 6 -50.76 16.42 64.91
C HIS A 6 -50.09 17.08 63.68
N THR A 7 -49.16 16.37 63.00
CA THR A 7 -49.03 16.17 61.52
C THR A 7 -47.78 15.28 61.22
N HIS A 8 -47.84 14.19 60.44
CA HIS A 8 -47.53 14.05 58.98
C HIS A 8 -46.18 14.68 58.53
N THR A 9 -45.29 14.09 57.71
CA THR A 9 -45.26 12.84 56.89
C THR A 9 -43.83 12.54 56.37
N HIS A 10 -43.44 11.25 56.22
CA HIS A 10 -42.26 10.73 55.44
C HIS A 10 -40.85 11.29 55.82
N THR A 11 -39.70 10.65 55.56
CA THR A 11 -39.28 9.72 54.48
C THR A 11 -38.06 8.87 54.91
N HIS A 12 -37.74 7.82 54.13
CA HIS A 12 -36.47 7.06 54.06
C HIS A 12 -36.01 6.17 55.24
N THR A 13 -35.83 4.88 54.91
CA THR A 13 -34.90 3.95 55.58
C THR A 13 -34.11 3.14 54.55
N HIS A 14 -33.04 2.51 55.04
CA HIS A 14 -31.82 2.14 54.30
C HIS A 14 -31.77 0.63 53.95
N THR A 15 -31.02 0.28 52.89
CA THR A 15 -30.36 -1.02 52.57
C THR A 15 -30.71 -2.33 53.31
N GLN A 16 -30.83 -3.40 52.52
CA GLN A 16 -30.18 -4.73 52.66
C GLN A 16 -30.61 -5.58 51.43
N GLN A 17 -29.92 -6.59 50.89
CA GLN A 17 -28.56 -7.14 50.98
C GLN A 17 -28.45 -8.17 49.82
N SER A 18 -27.24 -8.57 49.45
CA SER A 18 -26.95 -9.56 48.40
C SER A 18 -27.24 -11.02 48.80
N LEU A 19 -27.55 -11.91 47.84
CA LEU A 19 -26.66 -13.04 47.46
C LEU A 19 -27.20 -13.88 46.27
N GLN A 20 -26.28 -14.67 45.68
CA GLN A 20 -26.44 -15.46 44.45
C GLN A 20 -27.32 -16.71 44.62
N ILE A 21 -27.95 -17.18 43.54
CA ILE A 21 -27.88 -18.59 43.10
C ILE A 21 -27.85 -18.65 41.56
N ILE A 22 -26.86 -19.35 40.99
CA ILE A 22 -26.92 -19.88 39.62
C ILE A 22 -27.35 -21.35 39.74
N GLN A 23 -28.40 -21.76 39.01
CA GLN A 23 -28.65 -23.17 38.72
C GLN A 23 -28.95 -23.34 37.22
N SER A 24 -28.48 -24.47 36.70
CA SER A 24 -28.21 -24.69 35.28
C SER A 24 -29.30 -25.51 34.57
N THR A 25 -29.23 -25.52 33.23
CA THR A 25 -29.91 -26.47 32.32
C THR A 25 -31.46 -26.33 32.26
N SER A 26 -32.15 -26.49 31.13
CA SER A 26 -31.78 -26.98 29.79
C SER A 26 -32.56 -26.21 28.72
N HIS A 27 -32.06 -26.17 27.48
CA HIS A 27 -32.76 -26.65 26.26
C HIS A 27 -32.12 -26.08 24.99
N THR A 28 -31.59 -26.98 24.17
CA THR A 28 -31.22 -26.72 22.78
C THR A 28 -32.45 -26.39 21.95
N ALA A 29 -32.67 -25.12 21.64
CA ALA A 29 -33.62 -24.69 20.62
C ALA A 29 -32.86 -24.20 19.38
N SER A 30 -32.78 -25.05 18.36
CA SER A 30 -32.25 -24.70 17.04
C SER A 30 -33.20 -23.71 16.34
N TYR A 31 -33.09 -22.42 16.63
CA TYR A 31 -33.86 -21.40 15.93
C TYR A 31 -33.25 -21.10 14.56
N ARG A 32 -33.69 -21.88 13.57
CA ARG A 32 -33.36 -21.68 12.16
C ARG A 32 -34.13 -20.47 11.63
N SER A 33 -33.65 -19.26 11.96
CA SER A 33 -34.24 -18.01 11.46
C SER A 33 -33.99 -17.89 9.95
N THR A 34 -34.95 -18.36 9.16
CA THR A 34 -35.06 -18.10 7.72
C THR A 34 -35.87 -16.83 7.48
N GLY A 35 -35.48 -15.75 8.18
CA GLY A 35 -35.98 -14.41 7.93
C GLY A 35 -35.01 -13.67 7.02
N THR A 36 -35.46 -13.24 5.84
CA THR A 36 -34.77 -12.17 5.11
C THR A 36 -34.74 -10.93 6.00
N PRO A 37 -33.56 -10.38 6.37
CA PRO A 37 -33.49 -9.21 7.24
C PRO A 37 -34.27 -8.04 6.63
N SER A 38 -34.90 -7.23 7.47
CA SER A 38 -35.65 -6.06 7.04
C SER A 38 -34.79 -5.15 6.15
N ASN A 39 -35.37 -4.45 5.15
CA ASN A 39 -34.61 -3.46 4.38
C ASN A 39 -33.84 -2.48 5.28
N ARG A 40 -34.40 -2.14 6.46
CA ARG A 40 -33.72 -1.29 7.45
C ARG A 40 -32.54 -1.97 8.14
N GLU A 41 -32.61 -3.27 8.39
CA GLU A 41 -31.50 -4.05 8.96
C GLU A 41 -30.42 -4.34 7.91
N GLN A 42 -30.82 -4.55 6.66
CA GLN A 42 -29.91 -4.62 5.51
C GLN A 42 -29.21 -3.28 5.30
N GLU A 43 -29.95 -2.16 5.34
CA GLU A 43 -29.42 -0.80 5.19
C GLU A 43 -28.52 -0.40 6.37
N ILE A 44 -28.85 -0.78 7.61
CA ILE A 44 -27.98 -0.60 8.78
C ILE A 44 -26.73 -1.50 8.71
N THR A 45 -26.86 -2.77 8.31
CA THR A 45 -25.72 -3.69 8.17
C THR A 45 -24.84 -3.31 6.98
N PHE A 46 -25.43 -2.77 5.91
CA PHE A 46 -24.73 -2.15 4.80
C PHE A 46 -23.96 -0.92 5.30
N ASN A 47 -24.63 0.05 5.93
CA ASN A 47 -24.00 1.28 6.47
C ASN A 47 -22.95 1.05 7.57
N ILE A 48 -23.00 -0.07 8.30
CA ILE A 48 -21.94 -0.45 9.25
C ILE A 48 -20.75 -1.12 8.53
N ASN A 49 -20.99 -1.87 7.45
CA ASN A 49 -19.95 -2.44 6.60
C ASN A 49 -19.36 -1.43 5.59
N THR A 50 -20.09 -0.39 5.21
CA THR A 50 -19.65 0.71 4.32
C THR A 50 -19.15 1.94 5.09
N ARG A 51 -18.48 1.70 6.23
CA ARG A 51 -17.31 2.52 6.58
C ARG A 51 -16.17 2.18 5.61
N ASP A 52 -16.42 2.46 4.33
CA ASP A 52 -15.44 2.39 3.25
C ASP A 52 -14.21 3.18 3.67
N THR A 53 -13.03 2.68 3.29
CA THR A 53 -11.79 3.36 3.59
C THR A 53 -11.75 4.66 2.80
N MET A 54 -12.13 5.77 3.44
CA MET A 54 -12.10 7.12 2.89
C MET A 54 -10.64 7.56 2.70
N VAL A 55 -10.05 7.14 1.58
CA VAL A 55 -8.69 7.53 1.20
C VAL A 55 -8.68 9.01 0.83
N ARG A 56 -7.82 9.78 1.49
CA ARG A 56 -7.67 11.22 1.22
C ARG A 56 -7.11 11.46 -0.18
N THR A 57 -7.76 12.36 -0.93
CA THR A 57 -7.24 12.83 -2.24
C THR A 57 -6.26 13.97 -2.06
N LEU A 58 -5.15 13.93 -2.80
CA LEU A 58 -4.15 15.00 -2.96
C LEU A 58 -4.41 15.71 -4.29
N ASN A 59 -4.56 17.03 -4.25
CA ASN A 59 -5.08 17.82 -5.36
C ASN A 59 -4.05 18.77 -5.99
N ASN A 60 -2.90 18.97 -5.34
CA ASN A 60 -1.89 19.93 -5.73
C ASN A 60 -0.50 19.56 -5.17
N MET A 61 0.54 20.21 -5.67
CA MET A 61 1.94 19.95 -5.26
C MET A 61 2.20 20.23 -3.76
N LYS A 62 1.47 21.15 -3.13
CA LYS A 62 1.60 21.42 -1.68
C LYS A 62 1.08 20.25 -0.84
N GLU A 63 -0.04 19.64 -1.24
CA GLU A 63 -0.59 18.43 -0.63
C GLU A 63 0.33 17.22 -0.85
N LEU A 64 0.88 17.04 -2.05
CA LEU A 64 1.87 15.98 -2.33
C LEU A 64 3.15 16.13 -1.53
N ARG A 65 3.70 17.36 -1.43
CA ARG A 65 4.86 17.64 -0.56
C ARG A 65 4.55 17.38 0.92
N GLY A 66 3.32 17.70 1.34
CA GLY A 66 2.83 17.53 2.71
C GLY A 66 2.55 16.08 3.11
N SER A 67 2.25 15.18 2.16
CA SER A 67 2.03 13.76 2.44
C SER A 67 3.32 12.96 2.70
N SER A 68 4.49 13.54 2.36
CA SER A 68 5.81 12.89 2.44
C SER A 68 5.99 11.62 1.60
N PHE A 69 5.05 11.30 0.71
CA PHE A 69 5.16 10.15 -0.20
C PHE A 69 6.47 10.20 -1.00
N GLY A 70 7.13 9.03 -1.14
CA GLY A 70 8.41 8.92 -1.84
C GLY A 70 9.57 9.72 -1.23
N ARG A 71 9.48 10.10 0.06
CA ARG A 71 10.51 10.85 0.81
C ARG A 71 10.76 10.19 2.18
N PRO A 72 11.95 10.34 2.79
CA PRO A 72 13.17 11.01 2.31
C PRO A 72 13.90 10.21 1.21
N TRP A 73 15.09 10.64 0.78
CA TRP A 73 15.99 9.78 0.00
C TRP A 73 16.34 8.51 0.81
N PRO A 74 16.54 7.31 0.21
CA PRO A 74 16.67 6.97 -1.22
C PRO A 74 15.37 6.69 -1.98
N ARG A 75 14.21 6.82 -1.34
CA ARG A 75 12.89 6.41 -1.86
C ARG A 75 12.61 6.82 -3.31
N HIS A 76 11.84 5.99 -4.00
CA HIS A 76 11.61 6.09 -5.45
C HIS A 76 10.19 6.56 -5.81
N GLY A 77 9.27 6.61 -4.85
CA GLY A 77 7.84 6.86 -5.07
C GLY A 77 7.53 8.10 -5.91
N LEU A 78 8.21 9.22 -5.63
CA LEU A 78 8.03 10.43 -6.45
C LEU A 78 8.53 10.23 -7.88
N LYS A 79 9.67 9.55 -8.09
CA LYS A 79 10.19 9.24 -9.43
C LYS A 79 9.25 8.29 -10.18
N LEU A 80 8.64 7.33 -9.47
CA LEU A 80 7.63 6.41 -9.99
C LEU A 80 6.34 7.13 -10.38
N LEU A 81 5.84 8.05 -9.55
CA LEU A 81 4.69 8.90 -9.85
C LEU A 81 4.95 9.84 -11.03
N PHE A 82 6.16 10.37 -11.14
CA PHE A 82 6.58 11.18 -12.29
C PHE A 82 6.52 10.37 -13.59
N TRP A 83 7.18 9.19 -13.61
CA TRP A 83 7.14 8.25 -14.73
C TRP A 83 5.71 7.90 -15.11
N PHE A 84 4.88 7.54 -14.13
CA PHE A 84 3.49 7.17 -14.36
C PHE A 84 2.72 8.28 -15.08
N ALA A 85 2.86 9.53 -14.62
CA ALA A 85 2.14 10.69 -15.16
C ALA A 85 2.68 11.25 -16.49
N ASN A 86 3.90 10.88 -16.90
CA ASN A 86 4.56 11.42 -18.10
C ASN A 86 4.76 10.38 -19.22
N ASP A 87 4.98 9.12 -18.85
CA ASP A 87 5.47 8.07 -19.76
C ASP A 87 4.50 6.85 -19.86
N TYR A 88 3.59 6.64 -18.90
CA TYR A 88 2.72 5.44 -18.84
C TYR A 88 1.23 5.73 -19.10
N ILE A 89 0.74 6.91 -18.73
CA ILE A 89 -0.60 7.36 -19.10
C ILE A 89 -0.54 8.45 -20.16
N VAL A 90 -1.54 8.45 -21.04
CA VAL A 90 -1.85 9.59 -21.91
C VAL A 90 -3.18 10.20 -21.50
N PHE A 91 -3.32 11.51 -21.69
CA PHE A 91 -4.60 12.20 -21.56
C PHE A 91 -5.24 12.31 -22.94
N ASN A 92 -6.43 11.71 -23.13
CA ASN A 92 -7.18 11.84 -24.38
C ASN A 92 -7.92 13.19 -24.46
N ASP A 93 -8.62 13.46 -25.58
CA ASP A 93 -9.33 14.72 -25.82
C ASP A 93 -10.42 15.01 -24.76
N ASP A 94 -11.03 13.98 -24.18
CA ASP A 94 -11.99 14.07 -23.06
C ASP A 94 -11.30 14.25 -21.68
N ASN A 95 -9.98 14.43 -21.67
CA ASN A 95 -9.11 14.45 -20.49
C ASN A 95 -9.27 13.19 -19.62
N GLN A 96 -9.55 12.03 -20.21
CA GLN A 96 -9.47 10.74 -19.52
C GLN A 96 -8.02 10.25 -19.53
N MET A 97 -7.64 9.55 -18.47
CA MET A 97 -6.32 8.93 -18.34
C MET A 97 -6.39 7.54 -18.97
N VAL A 98 -5.65 7.29 -20.04
CA VAL A 98 -5.59 5.98 -20.71
C VAL A 98 -4.20 5.39 -20.47
N ALA A 99 -4.15 4.14 -20.04
CA ALA A 99 -2.87 3.42 -19.86
C ALA A 99 -2.38 2.84 -21.19
N ASP A 100 -1.06 2.89 -21.43
CA ASP A 100 -0.40 2.19 -22.52
C ASP A 100 1.01 1.75 -22.06
N PRO A 101 1.32 0.44 -21.96
CA PRO A 101 0.52 -0.75 -22.28
C PRO A 101 -0.52 -1.15 -21.21
N ASP A 102 -1.23 -2.28 -21.41
CA ASP A 102 -2.18 -2.84 -20.42
C ASP A 102 -1.43 -3.37 -19.17
N PRO A 103 -1.77 -2.92 -17.95
CA PRO A 103 -1.13 -3.41 -16.73
C PRO A 103 -1.32 -4.92 -16.49
N LYS A 104 -2.27 -5.58 -17.19
CA LYS A 104 -2.44 -7.05 -17.15
C LYS A 104 -1.24 -7.81 -17.72
N GLU A 105 -0.50 -7.24 -18.67
CA GLU A 105 0.65 -7.90 -19.30
C GLU A 105 1.88 -7.96 -18.36
N GLY A 106 1.82 -7.22 -17.24
CA GLY A 106 2.83 -7.28 -16.18
C GLY A 106 4.13 -6.52 -16.47
N ASP A 107 4.15 -5.75 -17.56
CA ASP A 107 5.22 -4.79 -17.88
C ASP A 107 5.48 -3.86 -16.70
N PHE A 108 6.74 -3.39 -16.58
CA PHE A 108 7.19 -2.50 -15.51
C PHE A 108 7.07 -3.06 -14.07
N GLY A 109 6.61 -4.30 -13.91
CA GLY A 109 6.28 -4.89 -12.61
C GLY A 109 4.83 -4.66 -12.18
N PHE A 110 3.94 -4.31 -13.11
CA PHE A 110 2.50 -4.35 -12.83
C PHE A 110 2.05 -5.77 -12.45
N HIS A 111 1.13 -5.86 -11.50
CA HIS A 111 0.47 -7.11 -11.13
C HIS A 111 -0.88 -6.80 -10.45
N HIS A 112 -1.79 -7.76 -10.43
CA HIS A 112 -3.14 -7.55 -9.90
C HIS A 112 -3.13 -7.35 -8.38
N PHE A 113 -3.61 -6.19 -7.92
CA PHE A 113 -3.75 -5.87 -6.51
C PHE A 113 -5.11 -6.33 -5.98
N GLN A 114 -5.11 -7.35 -5.11
CA GLN A 114 -6.36 -7.98 -4.66
C GLN A 114 -7.16 -7.14 -3.65
N ASN A 115 -6.61 -6.02 -3.15
CA ASN A 115 -7.22 -5.13 -2.14
C ASN A 115 -7.93 -5.92 -1.02
N ARG A 116 -7.23 -6.92 -0.45
CA ARG A 116 -7.84 -7.93 0.45
C ARG A 116 -8.47 -7.26 1.68
N ARG A 117 -9.52 -7.89 2.20
CA ARG A 117 -10.14 -7.48 3.47
C ARG A 117 -9.33 -8.11 4.60
N GLU A 118 -8.52 -7.31 5.26
CA GLU A 118 -7.68 -7.71 6.38
C GLU A 118 -8.42 -7.41 7.69
N CYS A 119 -8.28 -8.30 8.67
CA CYS A 119 -9.05 -8.29 9.91
C CYS A 119 -8.12 -8.39 11.11
N GLU A 120 -8.06 -7.33 11.91
CA GLU A 120 -7.31 -7.28 13.17
C GLU A 120 -8.26 -6.93 14.31
N ASN A 121 -8.19 -7.64 15.44
CA ASN A 121 -9.00 -7.35 16.64
C ASN A 121 -10.53 -7.24 16.36
N ASN A 122 -11.05 -8.08 15.45
CA ASN A 122 -12.42 -8.07 14.92
C ASN A 122 -12.82 -6.83 14.09
N VAL A 123 -11.88 -5.91 13.82
CA VAL A 123 -12.06 -4.79 12.90
C VAL A 123 -11.48 -5.17 11.54
N CYS A 124 -12.34 -5.30 10.54
CA CYS A 124 -11.94 -5.65 9.19
C CYS A 124 -11.98 -4.44 8.26
N LYS A 125 -10.90 -4.19 7.51
CA LYS A 125 -10.77 -3.07 6.57
C LYS A 125 -10.11 -3.53 5.27
N ARG A 126 -10.21 -2.70 4.23
CA ARG A 126 -9.41 -2.79 3.00
C ARG A 126 -8.49 -1.58 2.94
N LEU A 127 -7.39 -1.68 2.18
CA LEU A 127 -6.53 -0.52 1.95
C LEU A 127 -7.25 0.57 1.16
N LEU A 128 -7.98 0.17 0.11
CA LEU A 128 -8.70 1.04 -0.79
C LEU A 128 -10.22 0.77 -0.72
N PRO A 129 -11.08 1.77 -1.00
CA PRO A 129 -12.52 1.54 -1.09
C PRO A 129 -12.86 0.60 -2.25
N TYR A 130 -14.04 -0.04 -2.20
CA TYR A 130 -14.49 -0.87 -3.32
C TYR A 130 -15.12 0.00 -4.41
N ASP A 131 -14.58 -0.03 -5.63
CA ASP A 131 -15.05 0.81 -6.75
C ASP A 131 -15.53 0.02 -7.98
N GLY A 132 -15.61 -1.31 -7.87
CA GLY A 132 -16.15 -2.17 -8.93
C GLY A 132 -15.17 -2.46 -10.08
N TYR A 133 -13.94 -1.96 -10.02
CA TYR A 133 -12.91 -2.17 -11.03
C TYR A 133 -11.72 -2.97 -10.48
N PRO A 134 -10.99 -3.73 -11.32
CA PRO A 134 -9.74 -4.38 -10.91
C PRO A 134 -8.66 -3.35 -10.59
N PHE A 135 -7.85 -3.64 -9.57
CA PHE A 135 -6.69 -2.85 -9.21
C PHE A 135 -5.40 -3.50 -9.70
N TYR A 136 -4.39 -2.68 -10.02
CA TYR A 136 -3.06 -3.13 -10.38
C TYR A 136 -2.01 -2.34 -9.59
N GLU A 137 -1.03 -3.03 -9.02
CA GLU A 137 0.09 -2.46 -8.27
C GLU A 137 1.34 -2.38 -9.15
N VAL A 138 2.10 -1.28 -9.05
CA VAL A 138 3.47 -1.17 -9.57
C VAL A 138 4.37 -0.47 -8.55
N GLY A 139 5.67 -0.76 -8.63
CA GLY A 139 6.69 -0.10 -7.84
C GLY A 139 7.65 -1.04 -7.13
N ASN A 140 7.33 -2.33 -7.01
CA ASN A 140 8.24 -3.30 -6.41
C ASN A 140 9.47 -3.56 -7.30
N LEU A 141 10.56 -2.83 -7.03
CA LEU A 141 11.79 -2.85 -7.82
C LEU A 141 12.59 -4.16 -7.75
N HIS A 142 12.13 -5.16 -7.01
CA HIS A 142 12.72 -6.50 -6.99
C HIS A 142 12.19 -7.41 -8.09
N LEU A 143 11.02 -7.13 -8.66
CA LEU A 143 10.44 -7.95 -9.73
C LEU A 143 11.33 -7.92 -10.99
N PRO A 144 11.57 -9.05 -11.68
CA PRO A 144 12.35 -9.09 -12.91
C PRO A 144 11.80 -8.18 -14.02
N THR A 145 10.47 -8.05 -14.12
CA THR A 145 9.78 -7.16 -15.06
C THR A 145 9.96 -5.69 -14.73
N SER A 146 10.14 -5.31 -13.46
CA SER A 146 10.49 -3.93 -13.07
C SER A 146 11.81 -3.44 -13.66
N LYS A 147 12.65 -4.30 -14.23
CA LYS A 147 13.83 -3.87 -15.01
C LYS A 147 13.47 -3.01 -16.23
N SER A 148 12.23 -3.04 -16.76
CA SER A 148 11.80 -2.13 -17.82
C SER A 148 11.47 -0.71 -17.32
N LEU A 149 11.28 -0.51 -16.00
CA LEU A 149 11.13 0.85 -15.44
C LEU A 149 12.36 1.71 -15.77
N PRO A 150 12.18 3.03 -16.04
CA PRO A 150 13.29 3.90 -16.36
C PRO A 150 14.40 3.88 -15.32
N LYS A 151 15.65 4.00 -15.77
CA LYS A 151 16.83 3.97 -14.89
C LYS A 151 16.75 5.04 -13.79
N TYR A 152 16.10 6.18 -14.03
CA TYR A 152 15.94 7.22 -13.01
C TYR A 152 14.99 6.80 -11.87
N VAL A 153 13.91 6.06 -12.16
CA VAL A 153 12.98 5.51 -11.15
C VAL A 153 13.74 4.56 -10.23
N ARG A 154 14.46 3.60 -10.83
CA ARG A 154 15.23 2.57 -10.12
C ARG A 154 16.51 3.06 -9.47
N LYS A 155 16.91 4.31 -9.70
CA LYS A 155 18.15 4.88 -9.17
C LYS A 155 18.07 4.94 -7.65
N TYR A 156 19.08 4.34 -7.01
CA TYR A 156 19.26 4.19 -5.56
C TYR A 156 18.44 3.09 -4.87
N ASN A 157 17.78 2.18 -5.61
CA ASN A 157 17.43 0.88 -5.02
C ASN A 157 18.71 0.15 -4.60
N THR A 158 18.80 -0.31 -3.36
CA THR A 158 19.97 -1.00 -2.84
C THR A 158 19.89 -2.53 -3.01
N GLY A 159 18.70 -3.06 -3.26
CA GLY A 159 18.43 -4.51 -3.24
C GLY A 159 18.38 -5.14 -1.84
N ASN A 160 18.54 -4.34 -0.78
CA ASN A 160 18.48 -4.80 0.60
C ASN A 160 17.08 -4.62 1.21
N ILE A 161 16.93 -5.08 2.45
CA ILE A 161 15.76 -4.75 3.28
C ILE A 161 15.99 -3.36 3.89
N ASP A 162 15.63 -2.32 3.14
CA ASP A 162 15.65 -0.93 3.56
C ASP A 162 14.49 -0.12 2.92
N THR A 163 14.52 1.20 3.08
CA THR A 163 13.43 2.08 2.61
C THR A 163 13.42 2.32 1.10
N SER A 164 14.45 1.91 0.36
CA SER A 164 14.63 2.26 -1.06
C SER A 164 13.64 1.61 -2.03
N ASN A 165 12.86 0.62 -1.58
CA ASN A 165 11.84 -0.08 -2.36
C ASN A 165 10.48 -0.21 -1.62
N MET A 166 10.13 0.77 -0.77
CA MET A 166 8.86 0.76 -0.03
C MET A 166 7.67 1.35 -0.81
N ASP A 167 7.90 2.13 -1.86
CA ASP A 167 6.84 2.93 -2.51
C ASP A 167 6.05 2.14 -3.56
N ARG A 168 4.73 2.34 -3.61
CA ARG A 168 3.86 1.75 -4.63
C ARG A 168 2.90 2.77 -5.22
N LEU A 169 2.53 2.53 -6.49
CA LEU A 169 1.31 3.03 -7.08
C LEU A 169 0.32 1.88 -7.18
N ILE A 170 -0.96 2.15 -6.91
CA ILE A 170 -2.05 1.23 -7.19
C ILE A 170 -3.05 1.97 -8.08
N ILE A 171 -3.40 1.38 -9.21
CA ILE A 171 -4.33 1.98 -10.19
C ILE A 171 -5.60 1.15 -10.29
N SER A 172 -6.74 1.83 -10.38
CA SER A 172 -8.05 1.23 -10.66
C SER A 172 -8.32 1.32 -12.17
N MET A 173 -8.62 0.21 -12.83
CA MET A 173 -8.67 0.10 -14.29
C MET A 173 -10.04 -0.28 -14.81
N ARG A 174 -10.59 0.54 -15.71
CA ARG A 174 -11.82 0.22 -16.45
C ARG A 174 -11.55 -0.79 -17.57
N PRO A 175 -12.57 -1.50 -18.08
CA PRO A 175 -12.42 -2.45 -19.17
C PRO A 175 -11.91 -1.85 -20.50
N ASP A 176 -12.02 -0.53 -20.67
CA ASP A 176 -11.67 0.24 -21.87
C ASP A 176 -10.27 0.89 -21.81
N MET A 177 -9.39 0.39 -20.94
CA MET A 177 -8.05 0.94 -20.66
C MET A 177 -8.02 2.31 -19.95
N THR A 178 -9.18 2.86 -19.57
CA THR A 178 -9.23 4.08 -18.76
C THR A 178 -8.79 3.79 -17.32
N VAL A 179 -7.83 4.57 -16.82
CA VAL A 179 -7.46 4.63 -15.40
C VAL A 179 -8.54 5.44 -14.66
N ASP A 180 -9.30 4.78 -13.78
CA ASP A 180 -10.36 5.41 -12.99
C ASP A 180 -9.80 6.21 -11.82
N LYS A 181 -8.84 5.62 -11.09
CA LYS A 181 -8.18 6.21 -9.91
C LYS A 181 -6.72 5.79 -9.83
N VAL A 182 -5.92 6.66 -9.24
CA VAL A 182 -4.49 6.43 -8.98
C VAL A 182 -4.24 6.67 -7.50
N TYR A 183 -3.67 5.68 -6.83
CA TYR A 183 -3.32 5.76 -5.42
C TYR A 183 -1.81 5.68 -5.26
N VAL A 184 -1.27 6.49 -4.36
CA VAL A 184 0.10 6.36 -3.84
C VAL A 184 0.02 5.73 -2.46
N THR A 185 0.94 4.82 -2.18
CA THR A 185 1.04 4.16 -0.87
C THR A 185 2.47 3.70 -0.61
N GLN A 186 2.74 3.26 0.61
CA GLN A 186 4.00 2.68 1.04
C GLN A 186 3.73 1.40 1.81
N HIS A 187 4.68 0.47 1.81
CA HIS A 187 4.70 -0.55 2.85
C HIS A 187 4.97 0.10 4.21
N GLU A 188 4.41 -0.45 5.29
CA GLU A 188 4.83 -0.14 6.66
C GLU A 188 5.86 -1.17 7.17
N ASP A 189 5.75 -2.43 6.73
CA ASP A 189 6.68 -3.52 7.05
C ASP A 189 7.07 -4.35 5.81
N LEU A 190 7.40 -5.64 5.98
CA LEU A 190 7.79 -6.53 4.89
C LEU A 190 6.60 -7.09 4.07
N ARG A 191 5.36 -6.78 4.46
CA ARG A 191 4.13 -7.42 3.98
C ARG A 191 2.95 -6.46 3.89
N SER A 192 2.68 -5.65 4.91
CA SER A 192 1.52 -4.76 4.96
C SER A 192 1.77 -3.41 4.29
N PHE A 193 0.66 -2.80 3.87
CA PHE A 193 0.60 -1.44 3.38
C PHE A 193 0.24 -0.49 4.51
N ASP A 194 0.74 0.74 4.45
CA ASP A 194 0.44 1.80 5.40
C ASP A 194 -0.92 2.47 5.04
N PRO A 195 -2.02 2.21 5.76
CA PRO A 195 -3.31 2.82 5.46
C PRO A 195 -3.37 4.30 5.86
N VAL A 196 -2.44 4.79 6.68
CA VAL A 196 -2.37 6.21 7.08
C VAL A 196 -1.69 7.03 5.99
N ASN A 197 -0.65 6.48 5.35
CA ASN A 197 0.09 7.10 4.25
C ASN A 197 -0.32 6.58 2.86
N THR A 198 -1.59 6.19 2.73
CA THR A 198 -2.24 5.89 1.45
C THR A 198 -3.11 7.07 1.01
N TYR A 199 -2.93 7.52 -0.23
CA TYR A 199 -3.60 8.69 -0.77
C TYR A 199 -4.04 8.49 -2.22
N CYS A 200 -5.20 9.04 -2.59
CA CYS A 200 -5.62 9.14 -3.97
C CYS A 200 -4.95 10.37 -4.61
N ILE A 201 -4.47 10.27 -5.84
CA ILE A 201 -3.94 11.41 -6.59
C ILE A 201 -5.03 11.92 -7.52
N SER A 202 -5.36 13.21 -7.43
CA SER A 202 -6.36 13.78 -8.34
C SER A 202 -5.82 13.81 -9.78
N ARG A 203 -6.73 13.65 -10.75
CA ARG A 203 -6.40 13.81 -12.17
C ARG A 203 -5.71 15.16 -12.46
N GLY A 204 -6.18 16.24 -11.84
CA GLY A 204 -5.58 17.56 -11.99
C GLY A 204 -4.13 17.63 -11.49
N LEU A 205 -3.81 16.91 -10.41
CA LEU A 205 -2.42 16.79 -9.94
C LEU A 205 -1.56 15.99 -10.92
N LEU A 206 -2.06 14.91 -11.52
CA LEU A 206 -1.32 14.16 -12.55
C LEU A 206 -1.05 15.03 -13.79
N MET A 207 -2.01 15.84 -14.24
CA MET A 207 -1.81 16.81 -15.33
C MET A 207 -0.75 17.87 -14.98
N ILE A 208 -0.72 18.37 -13.73
CA ILE A 208 0.34 19.28 -13.26
C ILE A 208 1.71 18.60 -13.31
N ILE A 209 1.81 17.33 -12.89
CA ILE A 209 3.06 16.56 -12.91
C ILE A 209 3.55 16.29 -14.35
N CYS A 210 2.63 16.01 -15.28
CA CYS A 210 2.90 15.86 -16.71
C CYS A 210 3.42 17.17 -17.36
N GLY A 211 3.04 18.33 -16.81
CA GLY A 211 3.53 19.64 -17.25
C GLY A 211 4.92 20.05 -16.71
N HIS A 212 5.60 19.18 -15.95
CA HIS A 212 6.88 19.49 -15.31
C HIS A 212 8.03 18.63 -15.81
N SER A 213 9.25 19.18 -15.78
CA SER A 213 10.47 18.36 -15.87
C SER A 213 10.71 17.63 -14.55
N LEU A 214 11.34 16.45 -14.60
CA LEU A 214 11.63 15.63 -13.41
C LEU A 214 12.30 16.42 -12.29
N SER A 215 13.26 17.30 -12.61
CA SER A 215 13.96 18.12 -11.61
C SER A 215 13.02 19.10 -10.91
N ASN A 216 12.18 19.80 -11.68
CA ASN A 216 11.24 20.80 -11.15
C ASN A 216 10.16 20.13 -10.29
N PHE A 217 9.60 19.00 -10.76
CA PHE A 217 8.66 18.19 -10.00
C PHE A 217 9.26 17.71 -8.66
N LEU A 218 10.47 17.14 -8.67
CA LEU A 218 11.13 16.64 -7.45
C LEU A 218 11.42 17.77 -6.44
N GLU A 219 11.86 18.93 -6.92
CA GLU A 219 12.07 20.13 -6.09
C GLU A 219 10.76 20.61 -5.45
N GLN A 220 9.69 20.77 -6.23
CA GLN A 220 8.38 21.18 -5.72
C GLN A 220 7.79 20.18 -4.73
N ALA A 221 7.96 18.87 -4.96
CA ALA A 221 7.57 17.81 -4.03
C ALA A 221 8.44 17.76 -2.75
N GLY A 222 9.55 18.51 -2.70
CA GLY A 222 10.46 18.60 -1.55
C GLY A 222 11.47 17.46 -1.46
N TYR A 223 11.75 16.75 -2.55
CA TYR A 223 12.73 15.67 -2.60
C TYR A 223 14.16 16.24 -2.58
N SER A 224 14.81 16.20 -1.42
CA SER A 224 16.15 16.75 -1.23
C SER A 224 17.20 15.86 -1.89
N THR A 225 17.89 16.36 -2.92
CA THR A 225 19.09 15.71 -3.45
C THR A 225 20.31 15.93 -2.54
N HIS A 226 20.23 16.82 -1.54
CA HIS A 226 21.34 17.06 -0.61
C HIS A 226 21.65 15.84 0.26
N GLU A 227 20.65 15.00 0.57
CA GLU A 227 20.84 13.72 1.26
C GLU A 227 21.69 12.72 0.44
N GLN A 228 21.60 12.80 -0.90
CA GLN A 228 22.47 12.02 -1.81
C GLN A 228 23.93 12.39 -1.62
N ASN A 229 24.20 13.69 -1.50
CA ASN A 229 25.55 14.20 -1.30
C ASN A 229 26.08 13.83 0.09
N VAL A 230 25.30 14.03 1.16
CA VAL A 230 25.76 13.72 2.53
C VAL A 230 26.18 12.26 2.66
N ILE A 231 25.38 11.32 2.15
CA ILE A 231 25.68 9.88 2.28
C ILE A 231 26.82 9.45 1.33
N MET A 232 26.92 10.04 0.14
CA MET A 232 28.06 9.82 -0.76
C MET A 232 29.39 10.33 -0.16
N TYR A 233 29.39 11.49 0.50
CA TYR A 233 30.58 12.06 1.14
C TYR A 233 30.90 11.46 2.52
N GLN A 234 29.97 10.74 3.15
CA GLN A 234 30.20 9.99 4.40
C GLN A 234 30.77 8.58 4.19
N GLY A 235 31.07 8.18 2.95
CA GLY A 235 31.87 6.98 2.67
C GLY A 235 31.12 5.64 2.78
N ILE A 236 29.81 5.64 3.03
CA ILE A 236 28.97 4.43 2.99
C ILE A 236 28.56 4.16 1.54
N ALA A 237 29.53 3.81 0.70
CA ALA A 237 29.25 3.26 -0.62
C ALA A 237 28.58 1.87 -0.47
N PRO A 238 27.54 1.55 -1.26
CA PRO A 238 27.13 0.16 -1.43
C PRO A 238 28.35 -0.64 -1.89
N ARG A 239 28.70 -1.71 -1.16
CA ARG A 239 29.84 -2.55 -1.54
C ARG A 239 29.57 -3.17 -2.90
N GLU A 240 30.27 -2.69 -3.92
CA GLU A 240 30.44 -3.49 -5.14
C GLU A 240 31.12 -4.80 -4.74
N SER A 241 30.43 -5.91 -4.98
CA SER A 241 30.95 -7.26 -4.73
C SER A 241 31.99 -7.61 -5.80
N GLY A 242 33.13 -6.93 -5.76
CA GLY A 242 34.29 -7.17 -6.61
C GLY A 242 35.17 -8.29 -6.08
N ASP A 243 34.68 -9.53 -6.14
CA ASP A 243 35.52 -10.72 -5.90
C ASP A 243 36.50 -10.89 -7.07
N THR A 244 37.72 -10.33 -6.98
CA THR A 244 38.84 -10.80 -7.81
C THR A 244 40.22 -10.53 -7.20
N ARG A 245 40.83 -11.60 -6.67
CA ARG A 245 42.27 -11.92 -6.44
C ARG A 245 42.28 -13.07 -5.42
N ILE A 246 43.08 -14.13 -5.50
CA ILE A 246 44.37 -14.43 -6.16
C ILE A 246 44.33 -15.88 -6.74
N ASP A 247 45.27 -16.41 -7.53
CA ASP A 247 46.61 -15.93 -7.96
C ASP A 247 47.02 -16.49 -9.36
N MET A 248 48.28 -16.27 -9.78
CA MET A 248 48.94 -17.04 -10.84
C MET A 248 49.97 -18.06 -10.30
N GLU A 249 49.94 -19.31 -10.77
CA GLU A 249 51.09 -19.97 -11.44
C GLU A 249 50.75 -21.41 -11.92
N GLY A 250 51.51 -21.91 -12.91
CA GLY A 250 51.89 -23.34 -12.92
C GLY A 250 51.13 -24.36 -13.79
N GLY A 251 51.26 -24.28 -15.12
CA GLY A 251 51.59 -25.48 -15.94
C GLY A 251 50.51 -26.46 -16.46
N SER A 252 50.62 -26.74 -17.76
CA SER A 252 50.31 -28.02 -18.46
C SER A 252 48.85 -28.43 -18.80
N ARG A 253 48.58 -28.34 -20.12
CA ARG A 253 47.92 -29.34 -21.01
C ARG A 253 46.40 -29.58 -20.86
N ALA A 254 45.66 -29.20 -21.90
CA ALA A 254 44.21 -29.36 -22.02
C ALA A 254 43.74 -30.78 -22.43
N PRO A 255 42.48 -31.11 -22.08
CA PRO A 255 41.54 -31.71 -23.03
C PRO A 255 40.24 -30.86 -23.15
N PRO A 256 39.42 -31.04 -24.21
CA PRO A 256 38.30 -30.14 -24.50
C PRO A 256 37.12 -30.36 -23.54
N ARG A 257 36.46 -29.27 -23.13
CA ARG A 257 35.28 -29.30 -22.26
C ARG A 257 34.05 -28.71 -22.95
N ALA A 258 32.89 -29.32 -22.68
CA ALA A 258 31.64 -29.10 -23.41
C ALA A 258 31.03 -27.69 -23.23
N ALA A 259 30.05 -27.38 -24.08
CA ALA A 259 29.36 -26.09 -24.16
C ALA A 259 28.77 -25.61 -22.82
N PRO A 260 28.65 -24.28 -22.60
CA PRO A 260 28.14 -23.74 -21.34
C PRO A 260 26.68 -24.12 -21.13
N ARG A 261 26.36 -24.71 -19.97
CA ARG A 261 24.98 -24.77 -19.49
C ARG A 261 24.52 -23.36 -19.12
N ALA A 262 23.25 -23.05 -19.40
CA ALA A 262 22.64 -21.81 -18.95
C ALA A 262 22.76 -21.67 -17.41
N PRO A 263 22.95 -20.45 -16.88
CA PRO A 263 23.06 -20.24 -15.44
C PRO A 263 21.76 -20.67 -14.74
N PRO A 264 21.84 -21.21 -13.50
CA PRO A 264 20.66 -21.57 -12.75
C PRO A 264 19.76 -20.34 -12.56
N ARG A 265 18.45 -20.55 -12.71
CA ARG A 265 17.41 -19.55 -12.48
C ARG A 265 17.60 -18.97 -11.08
N ALA A 266 17.74 -17.64 -10.98
CA ALA A 266 17.94 -16.98 -9.69
C ALA A 266 16.80 -17.36 -8.73
N ALA A 267 17.13 -17.59 -7.46
CA ALA A 267 16.14 -17.87 -6.44
C ALA A 267 15.18 -16.66 -6.30
N PRO A 268 13.88 -16.88 -6.05
CA PRO A 268 12.94 -15.78 -5.88
C PRO A 268 13.40 -14.76 -4.84
N GLY A 269 13.23 -13.48 -5.15
CA GLY A 269 13.53 -12.41 -4.22
C GLY A 269 12.68 -12.53 -2.95
N PHE A 270 13.20 -12.10 -1.80
CA PHE A 270 12.49 -12.19 -0.50
C PHE A 270 11.08 -11.55 -0.53
N TRP A 271 10.88 -10.56 -1.39
CA TRP A 271 9.60 -9.85 -1.59
C TRP A 271 8.64 -10.57 -2.56
N GLU A 272 9.14 -11.49 -3.39
CA GLU A 272 8.32 -12.31 -4.30
C GLU A 272 7.59 -13.45 -3.58
N SER A 273 8.10 -13.88 -2.42
CA SER A 273 7.50 -14.96 -1.61
C SER A 273 6.44 -14.50 -0.61
N HIS A 274 6.18 -13.19 -0.51
CA HIS A 274 5.31 -12.61 0.52
C HIS A 274 4.21 -11.69 -0.03
N CYS A 275 4.48 -10.95 -1.11
CA CYS A 275 3.43 -10.32 -1.91
C CYS A 275 2.87 -11.38 -2.87
N THR A 276 1.72 -11.97 -2.55
CA THR A 276 1.24 -13.20 -3.20
C THR A 276 0.78 -12.95 -4.64
N ILE A 277 1.64 -13.30 -5.61
CA ILE A 277 1.21 -13.72 -6.95
C ILE A 277 0.58 -15.12 -6.82
N LEU A 278 -0.72 -15.16 -6.55
CA LEU A 278 -1.68 -16.24 -6.86
C LEU A 278 -3.08 -15.63 -6.99
#